data_AF-A0A1V2A4L6-F1
#
_entry.id   AF-A0A1V2A4L6-F1
#
_cell.length_a   1.000
_cell.length_b   1.000
_cell.length_c   1.000
_cell.angle_alpha   90.00
_cell.angle_beta   90.00
_cell.angle_gamma   90.00
#
_symmetry.space_group_name_H-M   'P 1'
#
loop_
_entity.id
_entity.type
_entity.pdbx_description
1 polymer ?
#
loop_
_entity_poly.entity_id
_entity_poly.type
_entity_poly.pdbx_seq_one_letter_code
_entity_poly.pdbx_strand_id
1 'polypeptide(L)' 'MKKSEIEYKIAELKMDYMRVQGDIEKLESTGHGTQKAEDMLTAMEEELKLLNEELLTAAE' A
#
# COMPACT_ATOMS: atom_id res chain seq x y z
N MET A 1 -17.57 6.39 -0.89
CA MET A 1 -16.76 7.49 -1.48
C MET A 1 -17.13 7.66 -2.93
N LYS A 2 -16.79 8.79 -3.56
CA LYS A 2 -16.87 8.90 -5.03
C LYS A 2 -15.76 8.07 -5.66
N LYS A 3 -16.01 7.50 -6.83
CA LYS A 3 -15.03 6.73 -7.61
C LYS A 3 -13.65 7.41 -7.68
N SER A 4 -13.62 8.70 -8.01
CA SER A 4 -12.38 9.47 -8.12
C SER A 4 -11.59 9.61 -6.81
N GLU A 5 -12.28 9.62 -5.66
CA GLU A 5 -11.62 9.68 -4.35
C GLU A 5 -10.98 8.32 -4.01
N ILE A 6 -11.63 7.22 -4.39
CA ILE A 6 -11.10 5.86 -4.19
C ILE A 6 -9.87 5.65 -5.07
N GLU A 7 -9.94 6.04 -6.36
CA GLU A 7 -8.81 5.98 -7.29
C GLU A 7 -7.62 6.81 -6.79
N TYR A 8 -7.88 8.00 -6.25
CA TYR A 8 -6.84 8.85 -5.66
C TYR A 8 -6.18 8.18 -4.46
N LYS A 9 -6.96 7.63 -3.52
CA LYS A 9 -6.42 6.90 -2.36
C LYS A 9 -5.60 5.67 -2.76
N ILE A 10 -6.07 4.91 -3.75
CA ILE A 10 -5.33 3.77 -4.30
C ILE A 10 -3.98 4.24 -4.87
N ALA A 11 -3.95 5.38 -5.57
CA ALA A 11 -2.72 5.93 -6.11
C ALA A 11 -1.74 6.35 -5.01
N GLU A 12 -2.21 7.07 -3.98
CA GLU A 12 -1.38 7.44 -2.82
C GLU A 12 -0.84 6.21 -2.09
N LEU A 13 -1.70 5.23 -1.79
CA LEU A 13 -1.30 4.02 -1.09
C LEU A 13 -0.22 3.24 -1.85
N LYS A 14 -0.32 3.18 -3.18
CA LYS A 14 0.71 2.57 -4.04
C LYS A 14 2.03 3.34 -4.03
N MET A 15 2.00 4.68 -3.94
CA MET A 15 3.23 5.47 -3.80
C MET A 15 3.92 5.20 -2.46
N ASP A 16 3.15 5.15 -1.37
CA ASP A 16 3.68 4.81 -0.05
C ASP A 16 4.21 3.38 0.01
N TYR A 17 3.51 2.42 -0.60
CA TYR A 17 3.97 1.04 -0.71
C TYR A 17 5.36 0.96 -1.38
N MET A 18 5.55 1.64 -2.51
CA MET A 18 6.87 1.69 -3.18
C MET A 18 7.96 2.32 -2.30
N ARG A 19 7.61 3.34 -1.52
CA ARG A 19 8.56 3.96 -0.59
C ARG A 19 9.00 2.99 0.51
N VAL A 20 8.06 2.25 1.10
CA VAL A 20 8.35 1.27 2.16
C VAL A 20 9.16 0.10 1.61
N GLN A 21 8.92 -0.34 0.38
CA GLN A 21 9.79 -1.33 -0.28
C GLN A 21 11.24 -0.82 -0.42
N GLY A 22 11.44 0.43 -0.83
CA GLY A 22 12.77 1.03 -0.88
C GLY A 22 13.44 1.12 0.50
N ASP A 23 12.67 1.40 1.55
CA ASP A 23 13.16 1.38 2.93
C ASP A 23 13.57 -0.04 3.37
N ILE A 24 12.84 -1.08 2.96
CA ILE A 24 13.20 -2.49 3.20
C ILE A 24 14.52 -2.83 2.52
N GLU A 25 14.69 -2.54 1.23
CA GLU A 25 15.95 -2.79 0.51
C GLU A 25 17.14 -2.12 1.20
N LYS A 26 16.93 -0.91 1.72
CA LYS A 26 17.95 -0.19 2.50
C LYS A 26 18.24 -0.84 3.85
N LEU A 27 17.21 -1.30 4.58
CA LEU A 27 17.39 -2.02 5.85
C LEU A 27 18.15 -3.33 5.63
N GLU A 28 17.79 -4.10 4.61
CA GLU A 28 18.49 -5.34 4.23
C GLU A 28 19.96 -5.08 3.88
N SER A 29 20.24 -4.09 3.04
CA SER A 29 21.61 -3.76 2.62
C SER A 29 22.50 -3.28 3.77
N THR A 30 21.91 -2.82 4.88
CA THR A 30 22.62 -2.39 6.08
C THR A 30 22.59 -3.43 7.21
N GLY A 31 21.99 -4.60 6.97
CA GLY A 31 21.91 -5.70 7.93
C GLY A 31 20.93 -5.47 9.09
N HIS A 32 19.98 -4.53 8.92
CA HIS A 32 18.93 -4.28 9.91
C HIS A 32 17.70 -5.14 9.64
N GLY A 33 16.92 -5.42 10.68
CA GLY A 33 15.68 -6.18 10.55
C GLY A 33 14.58 -5.41 9.81
N THR A 34 13.86 -6.12 8.95
CA THR A 34 12.82 -5.60 8.04
C THR A 34 11.39 -5.85 8.52
N GLN A 35 11.20 -6.74 9.51
CA GLN A 35 9.89 -7.25 9.93
C GLN A 35 8.81 -6.17 10.09
N LYS A 36 9.13 -5.05 10.74
CA LYS A 36 8.14 -3.97 10.92
C LYS A 36 7.69 -3.33 9.61
N ALA A 37 8.61 -3.18 8.66
CA ALA A 37 8.29 -2.62 7.36
C ALA A 37 7.54 -3.64 6.49
N GLU A 38 7.84 -4.93 6.63
CA GLU A 38 7.07 -6.01 6.01
C GLU A 38 5.63 -6.08 6.56
N ASP A 39 5.45 -5.98 7.87
CA ASP A 39 4.12 -5.92 8.51
C ASP A 39 3.31 -4.72 7.98
N MET A 40 3.98 -3.59 7.76
CA MET A 40 3.36 -2.42 7.13
C MET A 40 2.95 -2.69 5.69
N LEU A 41 3.77 -3.37 4.88
CA LEU A 41 3.38 -3.75 3.52
C LEU A 41 2.15 -4.66 3.51
N THR A 42 2.08 -5.65 4.41
CA THR A 42 0.91 -6.52 4.54
C THR A 42 -0.35 -5.72 4.86
N ALA A 43 -0.29 -4.77 5.81
CA ALA A 43 -1.42 -3.92 6.13
C ALA A 43 -1.86 -3.05 4.92
N MET A 44 -0.90 -2.52 4.15
CA MET A 44 -1.21 -1.76 2.94
C MET A 44 -1.85 -2.64 1.85
N GLU A 45 -1.44 -3.90 1.72
CA GLU A 45 -2.05 -4.83 0.76
C GLU A 45 -3.50 -5.15 1.11
N GLU A 46 -3.80 -5.30 2.40
CA GLU A 46 -5.17 -5.47 2.89
C GLU A 46 -6.02 -4.22 2.59
N GLU A 47 -5.50 -3.02 2.88
CA GLU A 47 -6.20 -1.77 2.58
C GLU A 47 -6.40 -1.58 1.06
N LEU A 48 -5.39 -1.88 0.25
CA LEU A 48 -5.47 -1.78 -1.20
C LEU A 48 -6.53 -2.73 -1.76
N LYS A 49 -6.64 -3.94 -1.21
CA LYS A 49 -7.69 -4.90 -1.58
C LYS A 49 -9.08 -4.33 -1.28
N LEU A 50 -9.30 -3.81 -0.08
CA LEU A 50 -10.58 -3.21 0.31
C LEU A 50 -10.96 -2.03 -0.59
N LEU A 51 -10.01 -1.13 -0.89
CA LEU A 51 -10.25 -0.01 -1.78
C LEU A 51 -10.61 -0.45 -3.21
N ASN A 52 -9.99 -1.52 -3.73
CA ASN A 52 -10.34 -2.05 -5.05
C ASN A 52 -11.74 -2.70 -5.06
N GLU A 53 -12.12 -3.38 -3.99
CA GLU A 53 -13.49 -3.91 -3.83
C GLU A 53 -14.51 -2.76 -3.80
N GLU A 54 -14.26 -1.71 -3.02
CA GLU A 54 -15.09 -0.50 -3.00
C GLU A 54 -15.16 0.19 -4.37
N LEU A 55 -14.02 0.24 -5.10
CA LEU A 55 -13.95 0.84 -6.43
C LEU A 55 -14.83 0.09 -7.43
N LEU A 56 -14.82 -1.25 -7.36
CA LEU A 56 -15.65 -2.09 -8.21
C LEU A 56 -17.13 -1.83 -7.94
N THR A 57 -17.55 -1.83 -6.67
CA THR A 57 -18.94 -1.54 -6.29
C THR A 57 -19.36 -0.12 -6.65
N ALA A 58 -18.45 0.86 -6.61
CA ALA A 58 -18.74 2.23 -7.00
C ALA A 58 -18.77 2.47 -8.52
N ALA A 59 -18.36 1.48 -9.32
CA ALA A 59 -18.37 1.52 -10.78
C ALA A 59 -19.58 0.81 -11.40
N GLU A 60 -20.32 0.03 -10.61
CA GLU A 60 -21.62 -0.59 -10.95
C GLU A 60 -22.80 0.37 -10.69
#